data_AF-A0AAD8LXD1-F1
#
_entry.id   AF-A0AAD8LXD1-F1
#
_cell.length_a   1.000
_cell.length_b   1.000
_cell.length_c   1.000
_cell.angle_alpha   90.00
_cell.angle_beta   90.00
_cell.angle_gamma   90.00
#
_symmetry.space_group_name_H-M   'P 1'
#
loop_
_entity.id
_entity.type
_entity.pdbx_description
1 polymer ?
#
loop_
_entity_poly.entity_id
_entity_poly.type
_entity_poly.pdbx_seq_one_letter_code
_entity_poly.pdbx_strand_id
1 'polypeptide(L)'
;MVISWGSFLGLSGSYSWRSIWGAKALMKEGLIWRVGNGTSIDIWKDPWIADKGGRFIVSDNNSSLKFVHELINVESNEWNFELVNNHFNERDVNCIMAIPLSD
;
A
#
# COMPACT_ATOMS: atom_id res chain seq x y z
N MET A 1 36.72 -30.40 -14.26
CA MET A 1 36.02 -31.03 -13.11
C MET A 1 36.62 -30.36 -11.89
N VAL A 2 35.98 -29.38 -11.24
CA VAL A 2 34.68 -29.41 -10.56
C VAL A 2 34.03 -28.03 -10.66
N ILE A 3 32.75 -27.99 -11.03
CA ILE A 3 31.90 -26.79 -11.02
C ILE A 3 31.17 -26.81 -9.67
N SER A 4 31.46 -25.88 -8.77
CA SER A 4 30.65 -25.68 -7.56
C SER A 4 29.60 -24.63 -7.84
N TRP A 5 28.33 -25.04 -7.83
CA TRP A 5 27.17 -24.16 -7.94
C TRP A 5 26.86 -23.58 -6.56
N GLY A 6 27.31 -22.35 -6.31
CA GLY A 6 26.78 -21.53 -5.22
C GLY A 6 25.41 -20.98 -5.65
N SER A 7 24.33 -21.63 -5.23
CA SER A 7 22.96 -21.19 -5.47
C SER A 7 22.73 -19.79 -4.89
N PHE A 8 22.48 -18.84 -5.80
CA PHE A 8 22.08 -17.46 -5.50
C PHE A 8 20.72 -17.44 -4.78
N LEU A 9 20.73 -17.60 -3.47
CA LEU A 9 19.57 -17.32 -2.60
C LEU A 9 19.49 -15.80 -2.37
N GLY A 10 19.04 -15.09 -3.40
CA GLY A 10 18.76 -13.64 -3.36
C GLY A 10 17.46 -13.26 -4.07
N LEU A 11 16.56 -14.22 -4.31
CA LEU A 11 15.35 -14.04 -5.12
C LEU A 11 14.08 -14.45 -4.35
N SER A 12 13.83 -13.88 -3.17
CA SER A 12 12.54 -14.12 -2.51
C SER A 12 12.17 -13.00 -1.54
N GLY A 13 11.82 -11.85 -2.12
CA GLY A 13 11.03 -10.81 -1.46
C GLY A 13 10.07 -10.14 -2.43
N SER A 14 10.49 -9.90 -3.67
CA SER A 14 9.74 -9.03 -4.59
C SER A 14 8.97 -9.75 -5.70
N TYR A 15 9.41 -10.91 -6.18
CA TYR A 15 8.76 -11.59 -7.32
C TYR A 15 7.50 -12.36 -6.91
N SER A 16 7.55 -13.13 -5.82
CA SER A 16 6.37 -13.79 -5.27
C SER A 16 5.33 -12.79 -4.78
N TRP A 17 5.77 -11.68 -4.16
CA TRP A 17 4.88 -10.60 -3.74
C TRP A 17 4.22 -9.94 -4.96
N ARG A 18 4.97 -9.56 -5.99
CA ARG A 18 4.41 -9.00 -7.24
C ARG A 18 3.41 -9.95 -7.92
N SER A 19 3.67 -11.25 -7.96
CA SER A 19 2.73 -12.24 -8.51
C SER A 19 1.49 -12.42 -7.64
N ILE A 20 1.60 -12.41 -6.31
CA ILE A 20 0.44 -12.46 -5.41
C ILE A 20 -0.41 -11.19 -5.55
N TRP A 21 0.21 -10.01 -5.63
CA TRP A 21 -0.50 -8.75 -5.87
C TRP A 21 -0.99 -8.60 -7.30
N GLY A 22 -0.34 -9.23 -8.27
CA GLY A 22 -0.80 -9.34 -9.65
C GLY A 22 -2.03 -10.23 -9.73
N ALA A 23 -1.99 -11.42 -9.13
CA ALA A 23 -3.11 -12.33 -9.03
C ALA A 23 -4.28 -11.72 -8.22
N LYS A 24 -3.99 -11.03 -7.10
CA LYS A 24 -4.99 -10.30 -6.31
C LYS A 24 -5.56 -9.11 -7.08
N ALA A 25 -4.78 -8.45 -7.93
CA ALA A 25 -5.24 -7.37 -8.81
C ALA A 25 -6.11 -7.90 -9.98
N LEU A 26 -5.79 -9.08 -10.53
CA LEU A 26 -6.58 -9.73 -11.58
C LEU A 26 -7.90 -10.31 -11.04
N MET A 27 -7.90 -10.82 -9.80
CA MET A 27 -9.15 -11.19 -9.10
C MET A 27 -10.00 -9.98 -8.67
N LYS A 28 -9.46 -8.76 -8.78
CA LYS A 28 -10.02 -7.50 -8.28
C LYS A 28 -10.96 -6.80 -9.24
N GLU A 29 -11.05 -7.24 -10.50
CA GLU A 29 -12.03 -6.66 -11.44
C GLU A 29 -13.49 -6.84 -10.95
N GLY A 30 -13.73 -7.66 -9.91
CA GLY A 30 -15.01 -7.73 -9.19
C GLY A 30 -14.98 -7.48 -7.68
N LEU A 31 -13.82 -7.21 -7.06
CA LEU A 31 -13.67 -7.09 -5.60
C LEU A 31 -13.06 -5.75 -5.21
N ILE A 32 -13.86 -4.90 -4.55
CA ILE A 32 -13.44 -3.59 -4.04
C ILE A 32 -12.25 -3.77 -3.07
N TRP A 33 -11.15 -3.05 -3.30
CA TRP A 33 -10.06 -2.96 -2.32
C TRP A 33 -10.58 -2.31 -1.04
N ARG A 34 -10.33 -2.92 0.11
CA ARG A 34 -10.62 -2.31 1.41
C ARG A 34 -9.39 -2.37 2.30
N VAL A 35 -9.19 -1.31 3.07
CA VAL A 35 -8.20 -1.29 4.16
C VAL A 35 -8.92 -1.69 5.42
N GLY A 36 -8.40 -2.69 6.13
CA GLY A 36 -8.88 -3.05 7.47
C GLY A 36 -8.40 -2.03 8.50
N ASN A 37 -7.77 -2.50 9.58
CA ASN A 37 -7.20 -1.60 10.60
C ASN A 37 -5.92 -0.86 10.16
N GLY A 38 -5.33 -1.18 8.99
CA GLY A 38 -4.16 -0.48 8.44
C GLY A 38 -2.86 -0.59 9.24
N THR A 39 -2.80 -1.42 10.30
CA THR A 39 -1.65 -1.43 11.24
C THR A 39 -0.39 -2.08 10.68
N SER A 40 -0.54 -2.94 9.67
CA SER A 40 0.57 -3.67 9.04
C SER A 40 0.87 -3.19 7.61
N ILE A 41 0.32 -2.04 7.20
CA ILE A 41 0.54 -1.47 5.87
C ILE A 41 1.44 -0.25 6.04
N ASP A 42 2.67 -0.32 5.54
CA ASP A 42 3.60 0.81 5.51
C ASP A 42 3.16 1.78 4.38
N ILE A 43 2.92 3.04 4.75
CA ILE A 43 2.40 4.08 3.85
C ILE A 43 3.28 4.22 2.60
N TRP A 44 4.59 4.11 2.77
CA TRP A 44 5.59 4.48 1.77
C TRP A 44 6.15 3.28 1.02
N LYS A 45 6.23 2.12 1.68
CA LYS A 45 6.88 0.92 1.14
C LYS A 45 5.93 -0.09 0.54
N ASP A 46 4.65 -0.07 0.92
CA ASP A 46 3.68 -1.03 0.43
C ASP A 46 2.84 -0.49 -0.74
N PRO A 47 2.45 -1.33 -1.71
CA PRO A 47 1.61 -0.93 -2.84
C PRO A 47 0.12 -0.99 -2.48
N TRP A 48 -0.36 -0.09 -1.63
CA TRP A 48 -1.71 -0.13 -1.06
C TRP A 48 -2.73 0.82 -1.72
N ILE A 49 -2.29 1.62 -2.70
CA ILE A 49 -3.16 2.50 -3.50
C ILE A 49 -3.69 1.75 -4.74
N ALA A 50 -4.94 2.01 -5.11
CA ALA A 50 -5.59 1.46 -6.30
C ALA A 50 -5.75 2.53 -7.39
N ASP A 51 -4.65 2.95 -8.01
CA ASP A 51 -4.65 3.95 -9.07
C ASP A 51 -3.91 3.46 -10.32
N LYS A 52 -4.34 3.95 -11.50
CA LYS A 52 -3.72 3.64 -12.79
C LYS A 52 -2.30 4.20 -12.91
N GLY A 53 -2.01 5.32 -12.24
CA GLY A 53 -0.69 5.94 -12.18
C GLY A 53 0.31 5.21 -11.28
N GLY A 54 -0.12 4.18 -10.55
CA GLY A 54 0.74 3.38 -9.67
C GLY A 54 0.08 3.07 -8.34
N ARG A 55 0.66 2.11 -7.61
CA ARG A 55 0.10 1.60 -6.34
C ARG A 55 0.79 2.15 -5.08
N PHE A 56 1.79 2.99 -5.25
CA PHE A 56 2.54 3.61 -4.17
C PHE A 56 2.18 5.07 -4.03
N ILE A 57 2.31 5.59 -2.80
CA ILE A 57 2.32 7.01 -2.51
C ILE A 57 3.54 7.64 -3.22
N VAL A 58 3.32 8.81 -3.82
CA VAL A 58 4.35 9.58 -4.53
C VAL A 58 4.62 10.95 -3.91
N SER A 59 3.86 11.29 -2.86
CA SER A 59 4.11 12.45 -2.00
C SER A 59 5.48 12.36 -1.33
N ASP A 60 6.06 13.51 -0.99
CA ASP A 60 7.36 13.57 -0.31
C ASP A 60 7.25 12.96 1.09
N ASN A 61 8.15 12.02 1.39
CA ASN A 61 8.22 11.38 2.70
C ASN A 61 8.96 12.27 3.71
N ASN A 62 8.33 13.40 4.07
CA ASN A 62 8.81 14.32 5.11
C ASN A 62 8.01 14.19 6.41
N SER A 63 7.18 13.16 6.52
CA SER A 63 6.31 12.93 7.67
C SER A 63 6.90 11.88 8.62
N SER A 64 6.52 11.97 9.90
CA SER A 64 6.77 10.90 10.87
C SER A 64 5.82 9.71 10.71
N LEU A 65 4.77 9.84 9.89
CA LEU A 65 3.77 8.80 9.64
C LEU A 65 4.42 7.57 8.97
N LYS A 66 4.15 6.38 9.50
CA LYS A 66 4.72 5.12 8.98
C LYS A 66 3.66 4.18 8.46
N PHE A 67 2.53 4.06 9.16
CA PHE A 67 1.52 3.05 8.90
C PHE A 67 0.15 3.67 8.61
N VAL A 68 -0.63 3.00 7.76
CA VAL A 68 -1.93 3.49 7.28
C VAL A 68 -2.93 3.73 8.42
N HIS A 69 -2.86 2.97 9.52
CA HIS A 69 -3.73 3.18 10.68
C HIS A 69 -3.60 4.58 11.29
N GLU A 70 -2.44 5.24 11.15
CA GLU A 70 -2.22 6.60 11.65
C GLU A 70 -3.03 7.64 10.85
N LEU A 71 -3.52 7.26 9.67
CA LEU A 71 -4.38 8.10 8.82
C LEU A 71 -5.87 7.92 9.13
N ILE A 72 -6.23 6.98 10.01
CA ILE A 72 -7.62 6.61 10.31
C ILE A 72 -8.02 7.20 11.66
N ASN A 73 -9.20 7.84 11.72
CA ASN A 73 -9.85 8.16 12.97
C ASN A 73 -10.51 6.89 13.53
N VAL A 74 -9.95 6.37 14.62
CA VAL A 74 -10.40 5.12 15.25
C VAL A 74 -11.82 5.22 15.81
N GLU A 75 -12.28 6.41 16.21
CA GLU A 75 -13.61 6.59 16.79
C GLU A 75 -14.71 6.57 15.74
N SER A 76 -14.47 7.21 14.59
CA SER A 76 -15.45 7.25 13.49
C SER A 76 -15.28 6.15 12.44
N ASN A 77 -14.16 5.43 12.47
CA ASN A 77 -13.74 4.50 11.40
C ASN A 77 -13.71 5.17 10.01
N GLU A 78 -13.19 6.39 9.95
CA GLU A 78 -13.07 7.19 8.74
C GLU A 78 -11.63 7.66 8.54
N TRP A 79 -11.26 7.99 7.30
CA TRP A 79 -9.99 8.68 7.04
C TRP A 79 -9.98 10.05 7.71
N ASN A 80 -8.87 10.38 8.36
CA ASN A 80 -8.62 11.73 8.86
C ASN A 80 -8.26 12.65 7.68
N PHE A 81 -9.28 13.23 7.07
CA PHE A 81 -9.13 14.06 5.88
C PHE A 81 -8.14 15.22 6.08
N GLU A 82 -8.19 15.91 7.23
CA GLU A 82 -7.30 17.03 7.51
C GLU A 82 -5.83 16.58 7.55
N LEU A 83 -5.55 15.48 8.25
CA LEU A 83 -4.21 14.91 8.33
C LEU A 83 -3.72 14.46 6.94
N VAL A 84 -4.57 13.78 6.17
CA VAL A 84 -4.24 13.31 4.82
C VAL A 84 -3.98 14.49 3.89
N ASN A 85 -4.86 15.49 3.87
CA ASN A 85 -4.73 16.67 3.01
C ASN A 85 -3.47 17.51 3.32
N ASN A 86 -3.01 17.51 4.57
CA ASN A 86 -1.82 18.25 4.99
C ASN A 86 -0.49 17.55 4.66
N HIS A 87 -0.50 16.22 4.47
CA HIS A 87 0.73 15.43 4.31
C HIS A 87 0.93 14.84 2.91
N PHE A 88 -0.13 14.74 2.11
CA PHE A 88 -0.08 14.12 0.80
C PHE A 88 -0.46 15.12 -0.31
N ASN A 89 0.05 14.90 -1.51
CA ASN A 89 -0.34 15.64 -2.69
C ASN A 89 -1.78 15.28 -3.12
N GLU A 90 -2.36 16.10 -4.00
CA GLU A 90 -3.74 15.93 -4.46
C GLU A 90 -4.05 14.53 -5.01
N ARG A 91 -3.13 13.95 -5.79
CA ARG A 91 -3.31 12.61 -6.37
C ARG A 91 -3.43 11.54 -5.28
N ASP A 92 -2.51 11.56 -4.33
CA ASP A 92 -2.49 10.59 -3.24
C ASP A 92 -3.67 10.81 -2.26
N VAL A 93 -4.06 12.07 -1.98
CA VAL A 93 -5.27 12.39 -1.19
C VAL A 93 -6.51 11.77 -1.84
N ASN A 94 -6.72 12.03 -3.13
CA ASN A 94 -7.86 11.48 -3.87
C ASN A 94 -7.88 9.95 -3.86
N CYS A 95 -6.69 9.35 -3.97
CA CYS A 95 -6.54 7.89 -3.93
C CYS A 95 -6.86 7.31 -2.54
N ILE A 96 -6.34 7.90 -1.47
CA ILE A 96 -6.56 7.44 -0.09
C ILE A 96 -8.05 7.54 0.25
N MET A 97 -8.66 8.71 0.00
CA MET A 97 -10.07 8.96 0.30
C MET A 97 -11.02 8.06 -0.49
N ALA A 98 -10.60 7.55 -1.65
CA ALA A 98 -11.39 6.62 -2.46
C ALA A 98 -11.35 5.17 -1.96
N ILE A 99 -10.46 4.83 -1.03
CA ILE A 99 -10.35 3.47 -0.49
C ILE A 99 -11.35 3.31 0.66
N PRO A 100 -12.35 2.42 0.54
CA PRO A 100 -13.23 2.13 1.67
C PRO A 100 -12.47 1.43 2.80
N LEU A 101 -12.80 1.82 4.03
CA LEU A 101 -12.39 1.10 5.23
C LEU A 101 -13.32 -0.11 5.44
N SER A 102 -12.78 -1.19 5.99
CA SER A 102 -13.61 -2.30 6.46
C SER A 102 -14.21 -1.99 7.82
N ASP A 103 -15.40 -2.55 8.08
CA ASP A 103 -16.01 -2.58 9.41
C ASP A 103 -15.20 -3.41 10.42
#